data_AF-A0A9Y2IHK9-F1
#
_entry.id   AF-A0A9Y2IHK9-F1
#
_cell.length_a   1.000
_cell.length_b   1.000
_cell.length_c   1.000
_cell.angle_alpha   90.00
_cell.angle_beta   90.00
_cell.angle_gamma   90.00
#
_symmetry.space_group_name_H-M   'P 1'
#
loop_
_entity.id
_entity.type
_entity.pdbx_description
1 polymer ?
#
loop_
_entity_poly.entity_id
_entity_poly.type
_entity_poly.pdbx_seq_one_letter_code
_entity_poly.pdbx_strand_id
1 'polypeptide(L)'
;MTDECVRVRGEVAEALMLGRSLPEPLARHLATCAGCTRDTAEIREVAATFAYTEGGPRLPAPPELGPRIGARVRAAGGARRTRRLVLAAAAAVVAAVVTGAVVLSSGEPPQPVALARDGLMVPHPWGTEVPITLSGLRDGETYQLVTVGSGGRSLPAGSVRADGTGAVRTRMVTAMSRDTIVALLVRDDAGHSVAQLAVAPR
;
A
#
# COMPACT_ATOMS: atom_id res chain seq x y z
N MET A 1 14.81 11.03 -31.88
CA MET A 1 14.01 10.80 -30.65
C MET A 1 12.56 10.75 -31.07
N THR A 2 11.85 9.65 -30.82
CA THR A 2 10.44 9.46 -31.26
C THR A 2 9.48 9.80 -30.12
N ASP A 3 8.21 10.07 -30.44
CA ASP A 3 7.15 10.29 -29.44
C ASP A 3 7.00 9.09 -28.49
N GLU A 4 7.25 7.88 -28.99
CA GLU A 4 7.27 6.67 -28.17
C GLU A 4 8.39 6.69 -27.13
N CYS A 5 9.60 7.13 -27.47
CA CYS A 5 10.70 7.28 -26.52
C CYS A 5 10.37 8.31 -25.42
N VAL A 6 9.73 9.42 -25.78
CA VAL A 6 9.34 10.45 -24.80
C VAL A 6 8.34 9.89 -23.79
N ARG A 7 7.31 9.17 -24.27
CA ARG A 7 6.34 8.51 -23.41
C ARG A 7 6.99 7.44 -22.52
N VAL A 8 7.82 6.57 -23.11
CA VAL A 8 8.52 5.50 -22.38
C VAL A 8 9.39 6.07 -21.26
N ARG A 9 10.14 7.15 -21.52
CA ARG A 9 10.97 7.80 -20.48
C ARG A 9 10.14 8.29 -19.29
N GLY A 10 8.99 8.92 -19.54
CA GLY A 10 8.09 9.39 -18.49
C GLY A 10 7.57 8.23 -17.62
N GLU A 11 7.04 7.19 -18.26
CA GLU A 11 6.45 6.04 -17.55
C GLU A 11 7.51 5.21 -16.79
N VAL A 12 8.72 5.07 -17.36
CA VAL A 12 9.84 4.36 -16.70
C VAL A 12 10.35 5.15 -15.49
N ALA A 13 10.49 6.46 -15.60
CA ALA A 13 10.91 7.31 -14.49
C ALA A 13 9.94 7.22 -13.31
N GLU A 14 8.63 7.32 -13.58
CA GLU A 14 7.59 7.16 -12.57
C GLU A 14 7.67 5.77 -11.91
N ALA A 15 7.73 4.70 -12.71
CA ALA A 15 7.78 3.35 -12.18
C ALA A 15 9.00 3.11 -11.27
N LEU A 16 10.17 3.62 -11.65
CA LEU A 16 11.38 3.50 -10.85
C LEU A 16 11.31 4.30 -9.55
N MET A 17 10.85 5.55 -9.60
CA MET A 17 10.74 6.41 -8.40
C MET A 17 9.70 5.88 -7.40
N LEU A 18 8.65 5.22 -7.88
CA LEU A 18 7.62 4.61 -7.04
C LEU A 18 7.96 3.16 -6.62
N GLY A 19 9.13 2.63 -6.98
CA GLY A 19 9.52 1.25 -6.68
C GLY A 19 8.62 0.18 -7.32
N ARG A 20 7.93 0.51 -8.42
CA ARG A 20 7.02 -0.38 -9.14
C ARG A 20 7.79 -1.21 -10.17
N SER A 21 7.31 -2.44 -10.41
CA SER A 21 7.81 -3.26 -11.52
C SER A 21 7.44 -2.65 -12.86
N LEU A 22 8.36 -2.70 -13.83
CA LEU A 22 8.12 -2.22 -15.18
C LEU A 22 7.05 -3.09 -15.90
N PRO A 23 6.00 -2.48 -16.47
CA PRO A 23 5.10 -3.14 -17.39
C PRO A 23 5.83 -3.77 -18.59
N GLU A 24 5.31 -4.91 -19.06
CA GLU A 24 5.87 -5.68 -20.16
C GLU A 24 6.15 -4.87 -21.45
N PRO A 25 5.28 -3.93 -21.89
CA PRO A 25 5.55 -3.12 -23.08
C PRO A 25 6.78 -2.21 -22.91
N LEU A 26 6.98 -1.65 -21.70
CA LEU A 26 8.12 -0.80 -21.40
C LEU A 26 9.41 -1.62 -21.30
N ALA A 27 9.36 -2.78 -20.64
CA ALA A 27 10.50 -3.69 -20.57
C ALA A 27 10.99 -4.12 -21.97
N ARG A 28 10.05 -4.39 -22.88
CA ARG A 28 10.36 -4.74 -24.28
C ARG A 28 11.00 -3.58 -25.04
N HIS A 29 10.48 -2.36 -24.89
CA HIS A 29 11.08 -1.19 -25.52
C HIS A 29 12.50 -0.93 -25.01
N LEU A 30 12.74 -1.06 -23.71
CA LEU A 30 14.10 -0.93 -23.14
C LEU A 30 15.04 -1.99 -23.72
N ALA A 31 14.58 -3.23 -23.89
CA ALA A 31 15.39 -4.30 -24.48
C ALA A 31 15.84 -4.01 -25.93
N THR A 32 15.13 -3.14 -26.65
CA THR A 32 15.44 -2.84 -28.07
C THR A 32 15.97 -1.41 -28.30
N CYS A 33 15.81 -0.50 -27.33
CA CYS A 33 16.18 0.90 -27.46
C CYS A 33 17.36 1.27 -26.54
N ALA A 34 18.53 1.47 -27.15
CA ALA A 34 19.75 1.83 -26.43
C ALA A 34 19.67 3.22 -25.74
N GLY A 35 18.94 4.17 -26.34
CA GLY A 35 18.74 5.51 -25.77
C GLY A 35 17.95 5.43 -24.46
N CYS A 36 16.76 4.83 -24.50
CA CYS A 36 15.93 4.65 -23.30
C CYS A 36 16.62 3.79 -22.24
N THR A 37 17.42 2.79 -22.63
CA THR A 37 18.21 2.00 -21.68
C THR A 37 19.25 2.84 -20.95
N ARG A 38 19.97 3.73 -21.66
CA ARG A 38 20.93 4.66 -21.04
C ARG A 38 20.23 5.60 -20.08
N ASP A 39 19.17 6.27 -20.53
CA ASP A 39 18.41 7.22 -19.70
C ASP A 39 17.85 6.52 -18.44
N THR A 40 17.40 5.27 -18.56
CA THR A 40 16.92 4.46 -17.43
C THR A 40 18.04 4.14 -16.44
N ALA A 41 19.28 3.93 -16.92
CA ALA A 41 20.42 3.68 -16.04
C ALA A 41 20.77 4.93 -15.22
N GLU A 42 20.74 6.12 -15.82
CA GLU A 42 20.95 7.41 -15.14
C GLU A 42 19.88 7.64 -14.05
N ILE A 43 18.61 7.36 -14.35
CA ILE A 43 17.52 7.48 -13.36
C ILE A 43 17.73 6.51 -12.19
N ARG A 44 18.18 5.28 -12.46
CA ARG A 44 18.45 4.28 -11.41
C ARG A 44 19.59 4.71 -10.49
N GLU A 45 20.61 5.38 -11.02
CA GLU A 45 21.71 5.92 -10.22
C GLU A 45 21.20 6.95 -9.22
N VAL A 46 20.40 7.91 -9.69
CA VAL A 46 19.75 8.93 -8.84
C VAL A 46 18.87 8.28 -7.76
N ALA A 47 18.05 7.29 -8.14
CA ALA A 47 17.22 6.55 -7.19
C ALA A 47 18.06 5.81 -6.13
N ALA A 48 19.23 5.27 -6.52
CA ALA A 48 20.14 4.61 -5.59
C ALA A 48 20.77 5.61 -4.60
N THR A 49 21.07 6.84 -5.03
CA THR A 49 21.54 7.91 -4.13
C THR A 49 20.49 8.24 -3.07
N PHE A 50 19.22 8.38 -3.45
CA PHE A 50 18.14 8.60 -2.49
C PHE A 50 18.01 7.44 -1.50
N ALA A 51 18.05 6.19 -1.98
CA ALA A 51 18.01 5.00 -1.13
C ALA A 51 19.20 4.90 -0.16
N TYR A 52 20.35 5.49 -0.52
CA TYR A 52 21.51 5.59 0.37
C TYR A 52 21.29 6.64 1.46
N THR A 53 20.78 7.82 1.12
CA THR A 53 20.53 8.92 2.08
C THR A 53 19.35 8.65 3.00
N GLU A 54 18.32 7.96 2.52
CA GLU A 54 17.15 7.53 3.30
C GLU A 54 17.41 6.26 4.13
N GLY A 55 18.57 5.62 3.91
CA GLY A 55 18.98 4.40 4.58
C GLY A 55 19.34 4.61 6.04
N GLY A 56 18.35 4.62 6.92
CA GLY A 56 18.54 4.28 8.33
C GLY A 56 19.17 2.87 8.50
N PRO A 57 19.48 2.44 9.74
CA PRO A 57 20.14 1.16 9.98
C PRO A 57 19.40 0.04 9.25
N ARG A 58 20.05 -0.62 8.29
CA ARG A 58 19.51 -1.80 7.63
C ARG A 58 19.42 -2.90 8.67
N LEU A 59 18.22 -3.13 9.19
CA LEU A 59 17.96 -4.30 10.02
C LEU A 59 18.29 -5.54 9.18
N PRO A 60 19.11 -6.48 9.68
CA PRO A 60 19.39 -7.71 8.97
C PRO A 60 18.07 -8.40 8.66
N ALA A 61 17.87 -8.74 7.39
CA ALA A 61 16.68 -9.47 6.98
C ALA A 61 16.60 -10.78 7.80
N PRO A 62 15.43 -11.15 8.34
CA PRO A 62 15.28 -12.42 9.05
C PRO A 62 15.72 -13.58 8.15
N PRO A 63 16.48 -14.56 8.65
CA PRO A 63 17.03 -15.65 7.83
C PRO A 63 15.95 -16.46 7.11
N GLU A 64 14.75 -16.53 7.69
CA GLU A 64 13.58 -17.22 7.13
C GLU A 64 12.89 -16.46 5.99
N LEU A 65 13.20 -15.18 5.79
CA LEU A 65 12.52 -14.33 4.81
C LEU A 65 12.78 -14.80 3.37
N GLY A 66 14.04 -15.08 3.03
CA GLY A 66 14.43 -15.56 1.70
C GLY A 66 13.76 -16.89 1.33
N PRO A 67 13.86 -17.94 2.16
CA PRO A 67 13.15 -19.20 1.96
C PRO A 67 11.63 -19.05 1.84
N ARG A 68 11.00 -18.21 2.68
CA ARG A 68 9.54 -17.94 2.66
C ARG A 68 9.10 -17.24 1.38
N ILE A 69 9.84 -16.22 0.92
CA ILE A 69 9.56 -15.54 -0.36
C ILE A 69 9.72 -16.53 -1.51
N GLY A 70 10.80 -17.33 -1.51
CA GLY A 70 11.03 -18.36 -2.52
C GLY A 70 9.91 -19.39 -2.59
N ALA A 71 9.41 -19.86 -1.45
CA ALA A 71 8.27 -20.76 -1.37
C ALA A 71 6.99 -20.11 -1.92
N ARG A 72 6.74 -18.85 -1.60
CA ARG A 72 5.55 -18.10 -2.08
C ARG A 72 5.59 -17.86 -3.60
N VAL A 73 6.76 -17.53 -4.16
CA VAL A 73 6.95 -17.35 -5.60
C VAL A 73 6.75 -18.68 -6.34
N ARG A 74 7.31 -19.78 -5.83
CA ARG A 74 7.10 -21.13 -6.40
C ARG A 74 5.64 -21.56 -6.33
N ALA A 75 4.97 -21.32 -5.20
CA ALA A 75 3.54 -21.61 -5.05
C ALA A 75 2.68 -20.79 -6.02
N ALA A 76 2.99 -19.50 -6.23
CA ALA A 76 2.31 -18.65 -7.19
C ALA A 76 2.53 -19.11 -8.66
N GLY A 77 3.72 -19.59 -8.98
CA GLY A 77 4.02 -20.20 -10.29
C GLY A 77 3.29 -21.53 -10.51
N GLY A 78 3.21 -22.38 -9.49
CA GLY A 78 2.48 -23.65 -9.51
C GLY A 78 0.97 -23.46 -9.63
N ALA A 79 0.41 -22.48 -8.91
CA ALA A 79 -1.02 -22.14 -8.94
C ALA A 79 -1.50 -21.69 -10.33
N ARG A 80 -0.65 -21.03 -11.13
CA ARG A 80 -0.98 -20.70 -12.53
C ARG A 80 -1.06 -21.94 -13.43
N ARG A 81 -0.20 -22.94 -13.19
CA ARG A 81 -0.20 -24.20 -13.95
C ARG A 81 -1.40 -25.08 -13.59
N THR A 82 -1.75 -25.14 -12.31
CA THR A 82 -2.96 -25.86 -11.85
C THR A 82 -4.25 -25.14 -12.24
N ARG A 83 -4.32 -23.80 -12.23
CA ARG A 83 -5.47 -23.05 -12.76
C ARG A 83 -5.76 -23.34 -14.24
N ARG A 84 -4.72 -23.52 -15.07
CA ARG A 84 -4.89 -23.89 -16.48
C ARG A 84 -5.46 -25.30 -16.66
N LEU A 85 -5.12 -26.24 -15.77
CA LEU A 85 -5.69 -27.59 -15.77
C LEU A 85 -7.10 -27.63 -15.16
N VAL A 86 -7.37 -26.83 -14.14
CA VAL A 86 -8.69 -26.74 -13.50
C VAL A 86 -9.71 -26.02 -14.39
N LEU A 87 -9.31 -25.02 -15.19
CA LEU A 87 -10.20 -24.36 -16.16
C LEU A 87 -10.61 -25.28 -17.32
N ALA A 88 -9.85 -26.34 -17.62
CA ALA A 88 -10.27 -27.38 -18.55
C ALA A 88 -11.35 -28.32 -17.95
N ALA A 89 -11.44 -28.41 -16.61
CA ALA A 89 -12.46 -29.20 -15.90
C ALA A 89 -13.66 -28.37 -15.42
N ALA A 90 -13.56 -27.04 -15.39
CA ALA A 90 -14.58 -26.12 -14.86
C ALA A 90 -15.71 -25.76 -15.85
N ALA A 91 -15.81 -26.42 -17.01
CA ALA A 91 -17.03 -26.39 -17.82
C ALA A 91 -18.15 -27.29 -17.23
N ALA A 92 -17.86 -28.12 -16.23
CA ALA A 92 -18.80 -29.13 -15.71
C ALA A 92 -19.37 -28.84 -14.30
N VAL A 93 -18.90 -27.83 -13.55
CA VAL A 93 -19.21 -27.72 -12.10
C VAL A 93 -19.66 -26.32 -11.63
N VAL A 94 -20.12 -25.44 -12.53
CA VAL A 94 -20.59 -24.08 -12.15
C VAL A 94 -21.96 -24.10 -11.41
N ALA A 95 -22.55 -25.26 -11.16
CA ALA A 95 -23.89 -25.36 -10.59
C ALA A 95 -23.98 -25.36 -9.05
N ALA A 96 -22.89 -25.28 -8.28
CA ALA A 96 -23.02 -25.41 -6.82
C ALA A 96 -22.00 -24.59 -6.02
N VAL A 97 -22.50 -24.06 -4.90
CA VAL A 97 -21.76 -23.44 -3.78
C VAL A 97 -21.50 -21.93 -3.92
N VAL A 98 -22.61 -21.21 -4.05
CA VAL A 98 -22.86 -20.02 -3.23
C VAL A 98 -22.89 -20.47 -1.77
N THR A 99 -22.02 -19.92 -0.89
CA THR A 99 -22.22 -19.56 0.54
C THR A 99 -20.94 -19.71 1.39
N GLY A 100 -20.66 -18.68 2.21
CA GLY A 100 -19.81 -18.74 3.42
C GLY A 100 -18.34 -18.33 3.22
N ALA A 101 -17.69 -17.50 4.04
CA ALA A 101 -18.04 -16.97 5.35
C ALA A 101 -17.21 -15.70 5.61
N VAL A 102 -17.86 -14.68 6.18
CA VAL A 102 -17.21 -13.51 6.80
C VAL A 102 -16.85 -13.90 8.23
N VAL A 103 -15.58 -13.82 8.61
CA VAL A 103 -15.13 -14.00 10.00
C VAL A 103 -14.59 -12.67 10.52
N LEU A 104 -15.39 -12.08 11.40
CA LEU A 104 -15.01 -10.98 12.29
C LEU A 104 -14.02 -11.51 13.33
N SER A 105 -12.93 -10.78 13.58
CA SER A 105 -12.10 -10.97 14.76
C SER A 105 -12.11 -9.67 15.56
N SER A 106 -12.80 -9.71 16.69
CA SER A 106 -12.84 -8.68 17.72
C SER A 106 -11.76 -9.00 18.75
N GLY A 107 -10.82 -8.08 18.96
CA GLY A 107 -9.88 -8.09 20.08
C GLY A 107 -10.17 -6.91 21.01
N GLU A 108 -10.23 -7.19 22.31
CA GLU A 108 -10.41 -6.26 23.44
C GLU A 108 -9.44 -5.06 23.36
N PRO A 109 -9.87 -3.80 23.57
CA PRO A 109 -9.06 -2.64 23.22
C PRO A 109 -7.94 -2.33 24.24
N PRO A 110 -6.67 -2.15 23.79
CA PRO A 110 -5.70 -1.38 24.55
C PRO A 110 -6.22 0.07 24.70
N GLN A 111 -5.94 0.73 25.83
CA GLN A 111 -6.42 2.09 26.20
C GLN A 111 -6.77 2.94 24.97
N PRO A 112 -8.05 3.33 24.79
CA PRO A 112 -8.52 3.75 23.48
C PRO A 112 -7.88 5.09 23.13
N VAL A 113 -6.95 5.06 22.17
CA VAL A 113 -6.66 6.24 21.38
C VAL A 113 -7.98 6.64 20.73
N ALA A 114 -8.52 7.78 21.13
CA ALA A 114 -9.77 8.24 20.54
C ALA A 114 -9.45 8.88 19.19
N LEU A 115 -10.09 8.37 18.15
CA LEU A 115 -10.02 8.90 16.79
C LEU A 115 -11.36 9.55 16.44
N ALA A 116 -11.32 10.83 16.10
CA ALA A 116 -12.46 11.57 15.61
C ALA A 116 -12.14 12.22 14.25
N ARG A 117 -13.16 12.33 13.39
CA ARG A 117 -13.05 13.10 12.14
C ARG A 117 -13.38 14.57 12.44
N ASP A 118 -12.48 15.48 12.06
CA ASP A 118 -12.56 16.92 12.33
C ASP A 118 -12.88 17.71 11.06
N GLY A 119 -13.87 17.26 10.28
CA GLY A 119 -14.27 17.90 9.03
C GLY A 119 -14.79 16.93 7.97
N LEU A 120 -15.01 17.46 6.76
CA LEU A 120 -15.39 16.67 5.59
C LEU A 120 -14.18 16.01 4.95
N MET A 121 -14.40 14.90 4.24
CA MET A 121 -13.36 14.33 3.38
C MET A 121 -13.19 15.21 2.15
N VAL A 122 -11.96 15.66 1.89
CA VAL A 122 -11.64 16.53 0.76
C VAL A 122 -11.08 15.67 -0.38
N PRO A 123 -11.81 15.51 -1.49
CA PRO A 123 -11.31 14.78 -2.64
C PRO A 123 -10.27 15.60 -3.41
N HIS A 124 -9.23 14.93 -3.89
CA HIS A 124 -8.18 15.49 -4.74
C HIS A 124 -7.94 14.60 -5.97
N PRO A 125 -7.33 15.12 -7.05
CA PRO A 125 -7.01 14.31 -8.23
C PRO A 125 -6.11 13.10 -7.91
N TRP A 126 -5.31 13.19 -6.85
CA TRP A 126 -4.39 12.14 -6.40
C TRP A 126 -4.96 11.24 -5.29
N GLY A 127 -6.16 11.51 -4.76
CA GLY A 127 -6.70 10.75 -3.64
C GLY A 127 -7.62 11.56 -2.72
N THR A 128 -7.52 11.36 -1.42
CA THR A 128 -8.41 12.00 -0.42
C THR A 128 -7.63 12.46 0.79
N GLU A 129 -7.94 13.66 1.26
CA GLU A 129 -7.53 14.19 2.55
C GLU A 129 -8.68 14.03 3.56
N VAL A 130 -8.39 13.53 4.76
CA VAL A 130 -9.36 13.38 5.85
C VAL A 130 -8.84 14.08 7.11
N PRO A 131 -9.40 15.24 7.48
CA PRO A 131 -9.09 15.91 8.74
C PRO A 131 -9.51 15.05 9.94
N ILE A 132 -8.60 14.83 10.89
CA ILE A 132 -8.84 14.02 12.09
C ILE A 132 -8.28 14.69 13.34
N THR A 133 -8.84 14.30 14.48
CA THR A 133 -8.29 14.57 15.81
C THR A 133 -8.03 13.24 16.52
N LEU A 134 -6.85 13.15 17.13
CA LEU A 134 -6.42 12.02 17.94
C LEU A 134 -6.23 12.46 19.39
N SER A 135 -6.66 11.67 20.35
CA SER A 135 -6.40 11.92 21.77
C SER A 135 -6.15 10.63 22.53
N GLY A 136 -5.52 10.72 23.70
CA GLY A 136 -5.09 9.53 24.46
C GLY A 136 -3.85 8.87 23.88
N LEU A 137 -3.06 9.61 23.09
CA LEU A 137 -1.79 9.16 22.55
C LEU A 137 -0.73 9.14 23.67
N ARG A 138 0.17 8.16 23.64
CA ARG A 138 1.28 8.08 24.60
C ARG A 138 2.44 8.92 24.09
N ASP A 139 2.97 9.76 24.98
CA ASP A 139 4.07 10.68 24.66
C ASP A 139 5.28 9.92 24.10
N GLY A 140 5.83 10.42 22.99
CA GLY A 140 6.97 9.85 22.29
C GLY A 140 6.69 8.61 21.42
N GLU A 141 5.47 8.07 21.42
CA GLU A 141 5.08 7.00 20.50
C GLU A 141 4.74 7.55 19.10
N THR A 142 4.97 6.72 18.07
CA THR A 142 4.58 7.03 16.69
C THR A 142 3.42 6.15 16.28
N TYR A 143 2.38 6.78 15.74
CA TYR A 143 1.17 6.13 15.31
C TYR A 143 1.03 6.20 13.79
N GLN A 144 0.73 5.06 13.18
CA GLN A 144 0.47 4.94 11.75
C GLN A 144 -1.01 5.15 11.47
N LEU A 145 -1.33 6.01 10.51
CA LEU A 145 -2.68 6.33 10.09
C LEU A 145 -2.99 5.50 8.84
N VAL A 146 -4.13 4.81 8.82
CA VAL A 146 -4.48 3.89 7.74
C VAL A 146 -5.94 4.09 7.33
N THR A 147 -6.19 4.14 6.02
CA THR A 147 -7.55 4.18 5.45
C THR A 147 -7.95 2.79 4.96
N VAL A 148 -9.21 2.41 5.17
CA VAL A 148 -9.77 1.13 4.72
C VAL A 148 -10.84 1.40 3.68
N GLY A 149 -10.73 0.70 2.55
CA GLY A 149 -11.68 0.78 1.45
C GLY A 149 -12.79 -0.27 1.54
N SER A 150 -13.88 -0.06 0.81
CA SER A 150 -15.04 -0.97 0.73
C SER A 150 -14.69 -2.39 0.27
N GLY A 151 -13.59 -2.57 -0.47
CA GLY A 151 -13.05 -3.88 -0.85
C GLY A 151 -12.13 -4.52 0.21
N GLY A 152 -12.09 -4.00 1.44
CA GLY A 152 -11.22 -4.48 2.53
C GLY A 152 -9.74 -4.09 2.39
N ARG A 153 -9.36 -3.44 1.30
CA ARG A 153 -7.99 -2.96 1.07
C ARG A 153 -7.68 -1.81 2.03
N SER A 154 -6.58 -1.94 2.76
CA SER A 154 -6.04 -0.88 3.63
C SER A 154 -4.88 -0.17 2.95
N LEU A 155 -4.83 1.16 3.02
CA LEU A 155 -3.73 1.99 2.52
C LEU A 155 -3.17 2.91 3.61
N PRO A 156 -1.83 3.02 3.74
CA PRO A 156 -1.21 4.02 4.62
C PRO A 156 -1.70 5.43 4.26
N ALA A 157 -1.88 6.24 5.28
CA ALA A 157 -2.41 7.59 5.17
C ALA A 157 -1.63 8.62 5.99
N GLY A 158 -0.36 8.33 6.25
CA GLY A 158 0.55 9.15 7.06
C GLY A 158 0.84 8.55 8.43
N SER A 159 1.60 9.30 9.22
CA SER A 159 1.94 8.95 10.60
C SER A 159 2.02 10.20 11.44
N VAL A 160 1.81 10.04 12.75
CA VAL A 160 1.92 11.12 13.71
C VAL A 160 2.76 10.67 14.89
N ARG A 161 3.64 11.54 15.36
CA ARG A 161 4.33 11.35 16.64
C ARG A 161 3.55 12.12 17.70
N ALA A 162 3.29 11.48 18.82
CA ALA A 162 2.65 12.14 19.95
C ALA A 162 3.69 12.95 20.71
N ASP A 163 3.54 14.28 20.68
CA ASP A 163 4.36 15.20 21.45
C ASP A 163 3.49 15.75 22.60
N GLY A 164 3.65 15.18 23.80
CA GLY A 164 2.85 15.48 24.98
C GLY A 164 1.48 14.76 25.03
N THR A 165 0.64 15.15 25.99
CA THR A 165 -0.65 14.49 26.29
C THR A 165 -1.87 15.15 25.64
N GLY A 166 -1.65 16.16 24.79
CA GLY A 166 -2.70 16.92 24.13
C GLY A 166 -3.37 16.18 22.97
N ALA A 167 -4.55 16.66 22.57
CA ALA A 167 -5.19 16.18 21.34
C ALA A 167 -4.40 16.67 20.12
N VAL A 168 -4.08 15.76 19.21
CA VAL A 168 -3.35 16.06 17.97
C VAL A 168 -4.33 16.19 16.81
N ARG A 169 -4.41 17.38 16.23
CA ARG A 169 -5.15 17.62 14.99
C ARG A 169 -4.23 17.42 13.80
N THR A 170 -4.62 16.55 12.88
CA THR A 170 -3.82 16.24 11.69
C THR A 170 -4.73 15.83 10.54
N ARG A 171 -4.13 15.49 9.40
CA ARG A 171 -4.83 15.06 8.19
C ARG A 171 -4.29 13.71 7.76
N MET A 172 -5.20 12.77 7.51
CA MET A 172 -4.87 11.54 6.80
C MET A 172 -4.85 11.82 5.31
N VAL A 173 -3.78 11.45 4.61
CA VAL A 173 -3.63 11.66 3.17
C VAL A 173 -3.45 10.32 2.49
N THR A 174 -4.43 9.90 1.68
CA THR A 174 -4.44 8.57 1.05
C THR A 174 -4.64 8.68 -0.46
N ALA A 175 -4.08 7.74 -1.22
CA ALA A 175 -4.37 7.59 -2.65
C ALA A 175 -5.77 6.98 -2.93
N MET A 176 -6.52 6.64 -1.88
CA MET A 176 -7.87 6.11 -2.00
C MET A 176 -8.87 7.20 -2.41
N SER A 177 -9.81 6.86 -3.30
CA SER A 177 -10.96 7.75 -3.61
C SER A 177 -11.90 7.83 -2.42
N ARG A 178 -12.41 9.03 -2.12
CA ARG A 178 -13.36 9.32 -1.04
C ARG A 178 -14.51 8.33 -1.00
N ASP A 179 -15.07 8.02 -2.16
CA ASP A 179 -16.28 7.20 -2.29
C ASP A 179 -16.03 5.72 -1.98
N THR A 180 -14.76 5.34 -1.80
CA THR A 180 -14.36 3.99 -1.44
C THR A 180 -13.94 3.85 0.03
N ILE A 181 -13.67 4.95 0.74
CA ILE A 181 -13.22 4.91 2.14
C ILE A 181 -14.40 4.59 3.06
N VAL A 182 -14.26 3.53 3.87
CA VAL A 182 -15.30 3.05 4.80
C VAL A 182 -14.85 3.03 6.25
N ALA A 183 -13.54 3.05 6.51
CA ALA A 183 -13.01 3.19 7.86
C ALA A 183 -11.66 3.89 7.89
N LEU A 184 -11.36 4.50 9.03
CA LEU A 184 -10.07 5.06 9.41
C LEU A 184 -9.53 4.21 10.57
N LEU A 185 -8.23 3.95 10.56
CA LEU A 185 -7.53 3.13 11.54
C LEU A 185 -6.29 3.86 12.03
N VAL A 186 -5.95 3.63 13.30
CA VAL A 186 -4.68 4.05 13.90
C VAL A 186 -3.97 2.82 14.41
N ARG A 187 -2.69 2.69 14.10
CA ARG A 187 -1.83 1.62 14.60
C ARG A 187 -0.69 2.15 15.43
N ASP A 188 -0.29 1.40 16.45
CA ASP A 188 0.93 1.66 17.23
C ASP A 188 2.20 1.24 16.45
N ASP A 189 3.36 1.36 17.09
CA ASP A 189 4.67 1.00 16.50
C ASP A 189 4.81 -0.51 16.23
N ALA A 190 4.14 -1.33 17.04
CA ALA A 190 4.05 -2.78 16.91
C ALA A 190 3.05 -3.21 15.82
N GLY A 191 2.30 -2.27 15.25
CA GLY A 191 1.33 -2.48 14.18
C GLY A 191 -0.05 -2.94 14.65
N HIS A 192 -0.33 -2.93 15.94
CA HIS A 192 -1.64 -3.23 16.50
C HIS A 192 -2.60 -2.08 16.25
N SER A 193 -3.86 -2.41 15.93
CA SER A 193 -4.91 -1.40 15.79
C SER A 193 -5.33 -0.88 17.17
N VAL A 194 -5.07 0.39 17.44
CA VAL A 194 -5.39 1.04 18.72
C VAL A 194 -6.62 1.96 18.62
N ALA A 195 -7.03 2.32 17.40
CA ALA A 195 -8.27 3.03 17.15
C ALA A 195 -8.86 2.65 15.79
N GLN A 196 -10.19 2.64 15.71
CA GLN A 196 -10.93 2.51 14.47
C GLN A 196 -12.15 3.42 14.47
N LEU A 197 -12.38 4.10 13.35
CA LEU A 197 -13.57 4.91 13.12
C LEU A 197 -14.20 4.50 11.79
N ALA A 198 -15.41 3.94 11.85
CA ALA A 198 -16.21 3.74 10.65
C ALA A 198 -16.64 5.10 10.10
N VAL A 199 -16.55 5.28 8.78
CA VAL A 199 -16.87 6.53 8.11
C VAL A 199 -17.76 6.26 6.91
N ALA A 200 -18.72 7.16 6.69
CA ALA A 200 -19.44 7.20 5.43
C ALA A 200 -18.66 8.06 4.43
N PRO A 201 -18.72 7.75 3.13
CA PRO A 201 -18.22 8.65 2.09
C PRO A 201 -19.07 9.93 2.08
N ARG A 202 -18.64 10.94 2.84
CA ARG A 202 -19.24 12.28 2.92
C ARG A 202 -18.18 13.35 3.11
#